data_AF-A0A7V5Y657-F1
#
_entry.id   AF-A0A7V5Y657-F1
#
_cell.length_a   1.000
_cell.length_b   1.000
_cell.length_c   1.000
_cell.angle_alpha   90.00
_cell.angle_beta   90.00
_cell.angle_gamma   90.00
#
_symmetry.space_group_name_H-M   'P 1'
#
loop_
_entity.id
_entity.type
_entity.pdbx_description
1 polymer ?
#
loop_
_entity_poly.entity_id
_entity_poly.type
_entity_poly.pdbx_seq_one_letter_code
_entity_poly.pdbx_strand_id
1 'polypeptide(L)'
;MGNRRRCKGVGRIPLITERILLLLICLIGGLNLVWAQADRPVLAIGAFEGSDSTLVQQVRQQVVRTLALSAHLQIADRLQARALLQEQRLRESGLTGDSGSKSAPLAPANWLLVGRITNDEARLQIELSCLDVRTGAVLTWGVELVSGARAEWEMLAQRAAERIHRRLTGKTLPLSIPIEPLPDEGVPPSRNLRDYEHSPYRWHIDYVLEQGWMRLYPDGTFRPEEPVSACYFAALLKRLQAHLGTFVAYQPSDPSSPISRGQAAILLTKLSEARLPANRSSYLDIPDWAKGIVGWESARATPLTRERLAALLYNLLKAIEKREQPSEEGSP
;
A
#
# COMPACT_ATOMS: atom_id res chain seq x y z
N MET A 1 -19.61 35.13 -81.85
CA MET A 1 -18.45 36.02 -82.10
C MET A 1 -17.26 35.49 -81.30
N GLY A 2 -16.25 34.91 -81.95
CA GLY A 2 -14.92 35.56 -82.05
C GLY A 2 -13.95 35.01 -80.98
N ASN A 3 -13.42 33.78 -81.06
CA ASN A 3 -12.31 33.28 -81.90
C ASN A 3 -10.89 33.51 -81.29
N ARG A 4 -10.14 32.40 -81.12
CA ARG A 4 -8.67 32.22 -81.33
C ARG A 4 -7.70 32.80 -80.25
N ARG A 5 -6.58 32.16 -79.82
CA ARG A 5 -5.62 31.15 -80.37
C ARG A 5 -4.94 30.38 -79.20
N ARG A 6 -4.67 29.06 -79.27
CA ARG A 6 -3.54 28.32 -79.93
C ARG A 6 -2.17 28.67 -79.29
N CYS A 7 -1.39 27.75 -78.71
CA CYS A 7 -0.53 26.69 -79.31
C CYS A 7 0.24 26.01 -78.14
N LYS A 8 0.43 24.69 -77.99
CA LYS A 8 1.16 23.62 -78.73
C LYS A 8 2.40 23.12 -77.93
N GLY A 9 2.62 21.80 -77.99
CA GLY A 9 3.88 21.08 -77.66
C GLY A 9 3.69 20.10 -76.50
N VAL A 10 3.34 18.82 -76.66
CA VAL A 10 4.00 17.69 -77.36
C VAL A 10 5.44 17.45 -76.87
N GLY A 11 5.59 16.39 -76.08
CA GLY A 11 6.86 15.72 -75.74
C GLY A 11 6.59 14.48 -74.89
N ARG A 12 6.75 13.29 -75.48
CA ARG A 12 6.48 11.96 -74.92
C ARG A 12 7.73 11.37 -74.25
N ILE A 13 7.55 10.70 -73.08
CA ILE A 13 8.20 9.43 -72.60
C ILE A 13 9.70 9.55 -72.19
N PRO A 14 10.25 8.85 -71.14
CA PRO A 14 9.91 7.51 -70.61
C PRO A 14 9.66 7.42 -69.09
N LEU A 15 8.82 6.49 -68.62
CA LEU A 15 9.25 5.18 -68.08
C LEU A 15 10.64 5.25 -67.43
N ILE A 16 10.70 5.43 -66.10
CA ILE A 16 11.75 5.03 -65.14
C ILE A 16 11.53 5.92 -63.92
N THR A 17 10.62 5.53 -63.01
CA THR A 17 10.60 6.11 -61.64
C THR A 17 9.78 5.31 -60.62
N GLU A 18 9.46 4.03 -60.86
CA GLU A 18 8.81 3.18 -59.83
C GLU A 18 9.79 2.28 -59.06
N ARG A 19 11.11 2.38 -59.30
CA ARG A 19 12.12 1.57 -58.60
C ARG A 19 12.94 2.32 -57.54
N ILE A 20 12.68 3.60 -57.30
CA ILE A 20 13.43 4.40 -56.31
C ILE A 20 12.62 4.67 -55.03
N LEU A 21 11.30 4.47 -55.03
CA LEU A 21 10.49 4.61 -53.81
C LEU A 21 10.44 3.33 -52.94
N LEU A 22 10.91 2.19 -53.46
CA LEU A 22 10.99 0.91 -52.73
C LEU A 22 12.40 0.56 -52.22
N LEU A 23 13.39 1.42 -52.46
CA LEU A 23 14.79 1.20 -52.06
C LEU A 23 15.33 2.22 -51.05
N LEU A 24 14.45 3.05 -50.47
CA LEU A 24 14.76 3.94 -49.34
C LEU A 24 14.15 3.50 -48.00
N ILE A 25 13.60 2.27 -47.94
CA ILE A 25 13.09 1.64 -46.70
C ILE A 25 14.03 0.55 -46.17
N CYS A 26 15.12 0.22 -46.88
CA CYS A 26 16.04 -0.87 -46.46
C CYS A 26 17.45 -0.44 -46.05
N LEU A 27 17.70 0.85 -45.77
CA LEU A 27 19.06 1.32 -45.45
C LEU A 27 19.15 2.37 -44.33
N ILE A 28 18.22 2.29 -43.36
CA ILE A 28 18.48 2.76 -42.00
C ILE A 28 18.22 1.56 -41.11
N GLY A 29 19.30 1.08 -40.50
CA GLY A 29 19.37 -0.18 -39.76
C GLY A 29 18.21 -0.36 -38.80
N GLY A 30 17.79 -1.62 -38.66
CA GLY A 30 16.69 -2.05 -37.82
C GLY A 30 16.70 -1.35 -36.46
N LEU A 31 15.87 -0.32 -36.35
CA LEU A 31 15.18 -0.06 -35.10
C LEU A 31 14.25 -1.25 -34.91
N ASN A 32 14.81 -2.32 -34.33
CA ASN A 32 14.02 -3.08 -33.39
C ASN A 32 13.50 -2.03 -32.41
N LEU A 33 12.26 -1.61 -32.58
CA LEU A 33 11.46 -1.16 -31.46
C LEU A 33 11.37 -2.38 -30.53
N VAL A 34 12.44 -2.58 -29.76
CA VAL A 34 12.38 -3.27 -28.50
C VAL A 34 11.48 -2.35 -27.69
N TRP A 35 10.20 -2.68 -27.67
CA TRP A 35 9.33 -2.23 -26.60
C TRP A 35 10.06 -2.65 -25.34
N ALA A 36 10.62 -1.68 -24.61
CA ALA A 36 11.29 -1.92 -23.36
C ALA A 36 10.24 -2.50 -22.41
N GLN A 37 10.14 -3.83 -22.39
CA GLN A 37 9.32 -4.54 -21.43
C GLN A 37 9.99 -4.27 -20.09
N ALA A 38 9.39 -3.35 -19.32
CA ALA A 38 9.91 -2.97 -18.01
C ALA A 38 10.15 -4.25 -17.21
N ASP A 39 11.41 -4.50 -16.86
CA ASP A 39 11.84 -5.72 -16.20
C ASP A 39 11.10 -5.83 -14.86
N ARG A 40 10.26 -6.86 -14.70
CA ARG A 40 9.42 -6.98 -13.51
C ARG A 40 10.29 -7.43 -12.34
N PRO A 41 10.23 -6.76 -11.18
CA PRO A 41 11.01 -7.20 -10.04
C PRO A 41 10.61 -8.62 -9.63
N VAL A 42 11.61 -9.45 -9.35
CA VAL A 42 11.46 -10.83 -8.95
C VAL A 42 11.35 -10.92 -7.43
N LEU A 43 10.21 -11.41 -6.95
CA LEU A 43 9.97 -11.71 -5.54
C LEU A 43 10.16 -13.22 -5.30
N ALA A 44 11.24 -13.56 -4.61
CA ALA A 44 11.47 -14.91 -4.14
C ALA A 44 10.61 -15.21 -2.91
N ILE A 45 9.99 -16.40 -2.86
CA ILE A 45 9.25 -16.87 -1.69
C ILE A 45 10.11 -17.90 -0.95
N GLY A 46 10.38 -17.62 0.32
CA GLY A 46 11.19 -18.44 1.23
C GLY A 46 10.37 -19.36 2.12
N ALA A 47 11.00 -19.82 3.20
CA ALA A 47 10.37 -20.66 4.20
C ALA A 47 9.43 -19.86 5.10
N PHE A 48 8.35 -20.51 5.52
CA PHE A 48 7.44 -20.00 6.53
C PHE A 48 7.64 -20.84 7.81
N GLU A 49 7.62 -20.20 8.96
CA GLU A 49 7.88 -20.82 10.27
C GLU A 49 6.62 -20.76 11.15
N GLY A 50 6.43 -21.74 12.03
CA GLY A 50 5.31 -21.78 12.96
C GLY A 50 5.19 -23.12 13.69
N SER A 51 4.36 -23.18 14.73
CA SER A 51 4.19 -24.37 15.57
C SER A 51 3.41 -25.50 14.88
N ASP A 52 2.45 -25.15 14.02
CA ASP A 52 1.65 -26.11 13.25
C ASP A 52 2.16 -26.20 11.81
N SER A 53 2.93 -27.25 11.51
CA SER A 53 3.55 -27.45 10.21
C SER A 53 2.53 -27.57 9.07
N THR A 54 1.34 -28.13 9.34
CA THR A 54 0.30 -28.30 8.32
C THR A 54 -0.31 -26.95 7.94
N LEU A 55 -0.66 -26.14 8.95
CA LEU A 55 -1.19 -24.81 8.75
C LEU A 55 -0.16 -23.88 8.10
N VAL A 56 1.11 -23.96 8.51
CA VAL A 56 2.21 -23.20 7.91
C VAL A 56 2.31 -23.47 6.41
N GLN A 57 2.25 -24.74 5.99
CA GLN A 57 2.30 -25.09 4.56
C GLN A 57 1.06 -24.60 3.81
N GLN A 58 -0.13 -24.72 4.40
CA GLN A 58 -1.38 -24.22 3.82
C GLN A 58 -1.35 -22.70 3.60
N VAL A 59 -0.95 -21.95 4.63
CA VAL A 59 -0.78 -20.49 4.57
C VAL A 59 0.22 -20.11 3.48
N ARG A 60 1.39 -20.77 3.44
CA ARG A 60 2.42 -20.49 2.43
C ARG A 60 1.92 -20.72 1.01
N GLN A 61 1.26 -21.85 0.75
CA GLN A 61 0.70 -22.16 -0.56
C GLN A 61 -0.34 -21.12 -0.99
N GLN A 62 -1.19 -20.68 -0.05
CA GLN A 62 -2.19 -19.67 -0.34
C GLN A 62 -1.55 -18.30 -0.65
N VAL A 63 -0.51 -17.90 0.09
CA VAL A 63 0.24 -16.67 -0.20
C VAL A 63 0.85 -16.73 -1.60
N VAL A 64 1.53 -17.83 -1.95
CA VAL A 64 2.12 -17.99 -3.29
C VAL A 64 1.05 -17.92 -4.38
N ARG A 65 -0.04 -18.65 -4.22
CA ARG A 65 -1.17 -18.65 -5.17
C ARG A 65 -1.73 -17.25 -5.38
N THR A 66 -1.88 -16.49 -4.30
CA THR A 66 -2.41 -15.12 -4.33
C THR A 66 -1.44 -14.19 -5.07
N LEU A 67 -0.16 -14.19 -4.68
CA LEU A 67 0.87 -13.35 -5.30
C LEU A 67 1.10 -13.66 -6.79
N ALA A 68 0.89 -14.91 -7.20
CA ALA A 68 1.03 -15.34 -8.59
C ALA A 68 0.05 -14.65 -9.55
N LEU A 69 -1.02 -14.03 -9.03
CA LEU A 69 -1.96 -13.23 -9.82
C LEU A 69 -1.39 -11.86 -10.24
N SER A 70 -0.20 -11.49 -9.75
CA SER A 70 0.44 -10.21 -10.02
C SER A 70 0.87 -10.08 -11.48
N ALA A 71 0.42 -9.01 -12.14
CA ALA A 71 1.02 -8.57 -13.40
C ALA A 71 2.36 -7.83 -13.21
N HIS A 72 2.66 -7.37 -11.99
CA HIS A 72 3.74 -6.43 -11.68
C HIS A 72 4.95 -7.04 -10.97
N LEU A 73 4.83 -8.27 -10.47
CA LEU A 73 5.91 -9.03 -9.84
C LEU A 73 6.10 -10.34 -10.57
N GLN A 74 7.33 -10.81 -10.67
CA GLN A 74 7.61 -12.19 -11.04
C GLN A 74 7.82 -13.00 -9.76
N ILE A 75 6.94 -13.98 -9.50
CA ILE A 75 7.02 -14.81 -8.30
C ILE A 75 7.93 -16.00 -8.56
N ALA A 76 8.92 -16.19 -7.69
CA ALA A 76 9.83 -17.33 -7.72
C ALA A 76 9.73 -18.12 -6.41
N ASP A 77 9.04 -19.27 -6.41
CA ASP A 77 9.03 -20.17 -5.25
C ASP A 77 10.40 -20.85 -5.12
N ARG A 78 11.22 -20.39 -4.17
CA ARG A 78 12.60 -20.88 -3.99
C ARG A 78 12.64 -22.28 -3.40
N LEU A 79 11.61 -22.71 -2.68
CA LEU A 79 11.54 -24.08 -2.15
C LEU A 79 11.29 -25.07 -3.29
N GLN A 80 10.30 -24.79 -4.15
CA GLN A 80 10.02 -25.63 -5.32
C GLN A 80 11.18 -25.63 -6.32
N ALA A 81 11.74 -24.44 -6.60
CA ALA A 81 12.88 -24.33 -7.51
C ALA A 81 14.10 -25.13 -7.02
N ARG A 82 14.39 -25.12 -5.71
CA ARG A 82 15.49 -25.92 -5.13
C ARG A 82 15.25 -27.42 -5.25
N ALA A 83 14.03 -27.88 -4.97
CA ALA A 83 13.67 -29.29 -5.10
C ALA A 83 13.82 -29.80 -6.55
N LEU A 84 13.36 -29.01 -7.53
CA LEU A 84 13.50 -29.34 -8.96
C LEU A 84 14.97 -29.39 -9.40
N LEU A 85 15.78 -28.41 -8.98
CA LEU A 85 17.21 -28.40 -9.28
C LEU A 85 17.95 -29.56 -8.60
N GLN A 86 17.52 -29.97 -7.41
CA GLN A 86 18.09 -31.13 -6.72
C GLN A 86 17.79 -32.42 -7.49
N GLU A 87 16.55 -32.63 -7.94
CA GLU A 87 16.17 -33.73 -8.81
C GLU A 87 16.96 -33.73 -10.13
N GLN A 88 17.12 -32.57 -10.77
CA GLN A 88 17.92 -32.46 -11.99
C GLN A 88 19.39 -32.81 -11.75
N ARG A 89 19.98 -32.36 -10.64
CA ARG A 89 21.36 -32.73 -10.27
C ARG A 89 21.52 -34.21 -9.99
N LEU A 90 20.52 -34.86 -9.39
CA LEU A 90 20.52 -36.32 -9.17
C LEU A 90 20.44 -37.11 -10.48
N ARG A 91 19.82 -36.53 -11.52
CA ARG A 91 19.85 -37.07 -12.89
C ARG A 91 21.21 -36.83 -13.55
N GLU A 92 21.74 -35.60 -13.46
CA GLU A 92 23.08 -35.27 -13.99
C GLU A 92 24.19 -36.11 -13.37
N SER A 93 24.07 -36.47 -12.08
CA SER A 93 25.03 -37.35 -11.40
C SER A 93 24.86 -38.84 -11.75
N GLY A 94 23.93 -39.18 -12.64
CA GLY A 94 23.69 -40.56 -13.11
C GLY A 94 22.96 -41.47 -12.12
N LEU A 95 22.46 -40.94 -11.00
CA LEU A 95 21.77 -41.76 -9.97
C LEU A 95 20.32 -42.11 -10.37
N THR A 96 19.73 -41.38 -11.32
CA THR A 96 18.31 -41.54 -11.73
C THR A 96 18.08 -41.51 -13.26
N GLY A 97 19.15 -41.61 -14.07
CA GLY A 97 19.08 -41.64 -15.54
C GLY A 97 19.92 -40.55 -16.22
N ASP A 98 20.17 -40.69 -17.53
CA ASP A 98 21.10 -39.86 -18.30
C ASP A 98 20.47 -38.49 -18.67
N SER A 99 21.23 -37.39 -18.56
CA SER A 99 20.75 -36.04 -18.90
C SER A 99 21.79 -35.19 -19.62
N GLY A 100 21.45 -34.74 -20.84
CA GLY A 100 22.34 -34.02 -21.76
C GLY A 100 22.31 -32.49 -21.65
N SER A 101 21.65 -31.90 -20.64
CA SER A 101 21.61 -30.44 -20.47
C SER A 101 21.98 -30.01 -19.07
N LYS A 102 23.03 -29.19 -18.93
CA LYS A 102 23.40 -28.54 -17.66
C LYS A 102 22.25 -27.69 -17.13
N SER A 103 21.92 -27.90 -15.85
CA SER A 103 21.03 -27.07 -15.06
C SER A 103 21.41 -25.58 -15.15
N ALA A 104 20.48 -24.75 -15.61
CA ALA A 104 20.64 -23.29 -15.62
C ALA A 104 20.47 -22.68 -14.21
N PRO A 105 21.20 -21.59 -13.88
CA PRO A 105 21.02 -20.89 -12.61
C PRO A 105 19.65 -20.19 -12.54
N LEU A 106 19.11 -20.06 -11.33
CA LEU A 106 17.85 -19.33 -11.10
C LEU A 106 18.05 -17.84 -11.33
N ALA A 107 17.02 -17.17 -11.87
CA ALA A 107 17.01 -15.71 -12.01
C ALA A 107 17.30 -15.04 -10.65
N PRO A 108 18.11 -13.96 -10.64
CA PRO A 108 18.37 -13.20 -9.42
C PRO A 108 17.05 -12.60 -8.91
N ALA A 109 16.77 -12.77 -7.62
CA ALA A 109 15.63 -12.12 -6.99
C ALA A 109 16.03 -10.75 -6.46
N ASN A 110 15.13 -9.76 -6.61
CA ASN A 110 15.28 -8.45 -5.99
C ASN A 110 14.98 -8.57 -4.48
N TRP A 111 13.93 -9.33 -4.15
CA TRP A 111 13.39 -9.42 -2.80
C TRP A 111 13.11 -10.87 -2.39
N LEU A 112 13.15 -11.14 -1.08
CA LEU A 112 12.81 -12.42 -0.47
C LEU A 112 11.69 -12.24 0.55
N LEU A 113 10.58 -12.95 0.37
CA LEU A 113 9.47 -13.00 1.31
C LEU A 113 9.61 -14.21 2.23
N VAL A 114 9.62 -14.00 3.54
CA VAL A 114 9.51 -15.03 4.57
C VAL A 114 8.24 -14.82 5.38
N GLY A 115 7.79 -15.87 6.07
CA GLY A 115 6.56 -15.81 6.86
C GLY A 115 6.72 -16.42 8.24
N ARG A 116 6.02 -15.87 9.23
CA ARG A 116 5.94 -16.41 10.58
C ARG A 116 4.48 -16.52 10.99
N ILE A 117 4.08 -17.72 11.40
CA ILE A 117 2.72 -18.07 11.75
C ILE A 117 2.70 -18.43 13.21
N THR A 118 2.05 -17.60 14.01
CA THR A 118 1.84 -17.84 15.44
C THR A 118 0.37 -18.13 15.70
N ASN A 119 0.13 -19.14 16.51
CA ASN A 119 -1.22 -19.55 16.90
C ASN A 119 -1.33 -19.49 18.42
N ASP A 120 -2.28 -18.69 18.89
CA ASP A 120 -2.74 -18.62 20.27
C ASP A 120 -4.12 -19.31 20.39
N GLU A 121 -4.61 -19.57 21.60
CA GLU A 121 -5.76 -20.47 21.90
C GLU A 121 -7.00 -20.27 21.01
N ALA A 122 -7.24 -19.07 20.47
CA ALA A 122 -8.30 -18.81 19.48
C ALA A 122 -7.87 -17.93 18.28
N ARG A 123 -6.62 -17.47 18.22
CA ARG A 123 -6.18 -16.44 17.28
C ARG A 123 -4.97 -16.87 16.46
N LEU A 124 -5.09 -16.69 15.15
CA LEU A 124 -4.02 -16.91 14.20
C LEU A 124 -3.42 -15.58 13.78
N GLN A 125 -2.11 -15.49 13.84
CA GLN A 125 -1.32 -14.37 13.35
C GLN A 125 -0.43 -14.84 12.21
N ILE A 126 -0.44 -14.10 11.11
CA ILE A 126 0.42 -14.32 9.95
C ILE A 126 1.23 -13.05 9.74
N GLU A 127 2.53 -13.14 9.98
CA GLU A 127 3.49 -12.10 9.68
C GLU A 127 4.22 -12.46 8.39
N LEU A 128 4.27 -11.55 7.43
CA LEU A 128 5.06 -11.65 6.21
C LEU A 128 6.12 -10.56 6.22
N SER A 129 7.37 -10.95 5.98
CA SER A 129 8.52 -10.05 6.01
C SER A 129 9.32 -10.17 4.71
N CYS A 130 9.55 -9.03 4.07
CA CYS A 130 10.21 -8.92 2.78
C CYS A 130 11.60 -8.30 2.96
N LEU A 131 12.63 -9.02 2.52
CA LEU A 131 14.03 -8.64 2.63
C LEU A 131 14.58 -8.25 1.26
N ASP A 132 15.48 -7.27 1.23
CA ASP A 132 16.30 -6.98 0.05
C ASP A 132 17.40 -8.06 -0.05
N VAL A 133 17.43 -8.80 -1.16
CA VAL A 133 18.34 -9.96 -1.31
C VAL A 133 19.81 -9.53 -1.37
N ARG A 134 20.09 -8.31 -1.85
CA ARG A 134 21.45 -7.79 -1.98
C ARG A 134 22.03 -7.37 -0.63
N THR A 135 21.20 -6.78 0.23
CA THR A 135 21.65 -6.24 1.53
C THR A 135 21.33 -7.14 2.71
N GLY A 136 20.40 -8.09 2.57
CA GLY A 136 19.87 -8.91 3.66
C GLY A 136 18.99 -8.13 4.64
N ALA A 137 18.79 -6.83 4.44
CA ALA A 137 17.99 -6.01 5.32
C ALA A 137 16.49 -6.22 5.06
N VAL A 138 15.69 -6.23 6.12
CA VAL A 138 14.23 -6.15 6.02
C VAL A 138 13.87 -4.80 5.40
N LEU A 139 13.05 -4.82 4.36
CA LEU A 139 12.56 -3.58 3.74
C LEU A 139 11.70 -2.81 4.74
N THR A 140 11.89 -1.49 4.83
CA THR A 140 11.14 -0.59 5.73
C THR A 140 9.62 -0.68 5.55
N TRP A 141 9.17 -1.12 4.38
CA TRP A 141 7.77 -1.27 3.99
C TRP A 141 7.37 -2.75 3.81
N GLY A 142 8.28 -3.67 4.11
CA GLY A 142 8.21 -5.08 3.76
C GLY A 142 7.61 -5.99 4.83
N VAL A 143 7.09 -5.44 5.93
CA VAL A 143 6.49 -6.26 7.00
C VAL A 143 4.98 -6.04 7.03
N GLU A 144 4.21 -7.12 6.95
CA GLU A 144 2.76 -7.14 7.07
C GLU A 144 2.36 -8.14 8.16
N LEU A 145 1.47 -7.74 9.06
CA LEU A 145 0.92 -8.60 10.10
C LEU A 145 -0.60 -8.59 9.99
N VAL A 146 -1.18 -9.76 9.83
CA VAL A 146 -2.63 -9.97 9.91
C VAL A 146 -2.95 -10.90 11.07
N SER A 147 -4.09 -10.67 11.70
CA SER A 147 -4.56 -11.45 12.84
C SER A 147 -6.06 -11.68 12.73
N GLY A 148 -6.54 -12.83 13.15
CA GLY A 148 -7.98 -13.15 13.15
C GLY A 148 -8.27 -14.51 13.76
N ALA A 149 -9.50 -14.98 13.57
CA ALA A 149 -9.89 -16.32 14.02
C ALA A 149 -9.11 -17.39 13.25
N ARG A 150 -8.68 -18.46 13.92
CA ARG A 150 -7.97 -19.58 13.27
C ARG A 150 -8.76 -20.21 12.13
N ALA A 151 -10.09 -20.24 12.24
CA ALA A 151 -10.98 -20.75 11.19
C ALA A 151 -10.91 -19.94 9.88
N GLU A 152 -10.46 -18.68 9.94
CA GLU A 152 -10.39 -17.75 8.82
C GLU A 152 -8.99 -17.71 8.16
N TRP A 153 -8.13 -18.68 8.45
CA TRP A 153 -6.73 -18.69 8.01
C TRP A 153 -6.54 -18.42 6.51
N GLU A 154 -7.45 -18.92 5.66
CA GLU A 154 -7.35 -18.76 4.21
C GLU A 154 -7.54 -17.29 3.80
N MET A 155 -8.53 -16.62 4.39
CA MET A 155 -8.79 -15.20 4.19
C MET A 155 -7.64 -14.34 4.72
N LEU A 156 -7.09 -14.70 5.89
CA LEU A 156 -5.93 -14.02 6.46
C LEU A 156 -4.70 -14.14 5.54
N ALA A 157 -4.41 -15.34 5.02
CA ALA A 157 -3.28 -15.57 4.13
C ALA A 157 -3.41 -14.77 2.81
N GLN A 158 -4.60 -14.77 2.18
CA GLN A 158 -4.85 -13.97 0.98
C GLN A 158 -4.72 -12.46 1.26
N ARG A 159 -5.23 -11.99 2.40
CA ARG A 159 -5.13 -10.58 2.82
C ARG A 159 -3.68 -10.15 3.05
N ALA A 160 -2.89 -10.98 3.73
CA ALA A 160 -1.47 -10.72 3.96
C ALA A 160 -0.70 -10.62 2.62
N ALA A 161 -0.97 -11.55 1.71
CA ALA A 161 -0.36 -11.59 0.38
C ALA A 161 -0.70 -10.37 -0.49
N GLU A 162 -1.96 -9.95 -0.51
CA GLU A 162 -2.35 -8.73 -1.23
C GLU A 162 -1.71 -7.48 -0.62
N ARG A 163 -1.73 -7.34 0.71
CA ARG A 163 -1.19 -6.13 1.35
C ARG A 163 0.31 -6.01 1.13
N ILE A 164 1.06 -7.11 1.22
CA ILE A 164 2.49 -7.08 0.92
C ILE A 164 2.74 -6.79 -0.56
N HIS A 165 1.96 -7.36 -1.47
CA HIS A 165 2.04 -7.05 -2.91
C HIS A 165 1.80 -5.56 -3.18
N ARG A 166 0.75 -4.99 -2.59
CA ARG A 166 0.40 -3.58 -2.76
C ARG A 166 1.46 -2.65 -2.19
N ARG A 167 2.07 -2.99 -1.05
CA ARG A 167 3.20 -2.21 -0.51
C ARG A 167 4.43 -2.26 -1.41
N LEU A 168 4.69 -3.39 -2.05
CA LEU A 168 5.83 -3.56 -2.96
C LEU A 168 5.62 -2.90 -4.33
N THR A 169 4.36 -2.83 -4.81
CA THR A 169 4.06 -2.43 -6.20
C THR A 169 3.21 -1.17 -6.34
N GLY A 170 2.51 -0.76 -5.29
CA GLY A 170 1.47 0.27 -5.33
C GLY A 170 0.20 -0.14 -6.09
N LYS A 171 0.03 -1.43 -6.42
CA LYS A 171 -1.08 -1.96 -7.23
C LYS A 171 -1.85 -3.05 -6.48
N THR A 172 -3.09 -3.32 -6.89
CA THR A 172 -3.95 -4.32 -6.27
C THR A 172 -3.99 -5.60 -7.10
N LEU A 173 -4.12 -6.77 -6.48
CA LEU A 173 -4.35 -8.02 -7.19
C LEU A 173 -5.83 -8.20 -7.57
N PRO A 174 -6.13 -8.93 -8.65
CA PRO A 174 -7.50 -9.23 -9.08
C PRO A 174 -8.10 -10.36 -8.23
N LEU A 175 -8.30 -10.13 -6.93
CA LEU A 175 -8.92 -11.11 -6.03
C LEU A 175 -10.45 -10.95 -5.99
N SER A 176 -11.17 -12.06 -5.99
CA SER A 176 -12.63 -12.10 -5.78
C SER A 176 -13.04 -12.06 -4.30
N ILE A 177 -12.09 -11.77 -3.40
CA ILE A 177 -12.32 -11.61 -1.97
C ILE A 177 -12.17 -10.15 -1.56
N PRO A 178 -12.93 -9.67 -0.56
CA PRO A 178 -12.72 -8.34 -0.01
C PRO A 178 -11.37 -8.31 0.72
N ILE A 179 -10.36 -7.73 0.08
CA ILE A 179 -9.12 -7.37 0.76
C ILE A 179 -9.43 -6.13 1.57
N GLU A 180 -9.36 -6.23 2.90
CA GLU A 180 -9.53 -5.11 3.82
C GLU A 180 -8.41 -4.07 3.60
N PRO A 181 -8.71 -2.94 2.93
CA PRO A 181 -7.80 -1.83 2.79
C PRO A 181 -7.69 -1.14 4.15
N LEU A 182 -6.58 -0.43 4.38
CA LEU A 182 -6.65 0.71 5.29
C LEU A 182 -7.87 1.54 4.86
N PRO A 183 -8.71 2.05 5.78
CA PRO A 183 -9.92 2.79 5.42
C PRO A 183 -9.69 3.85 4.33
N ASP A 184 -8.46 4.37 4.28
CA ASP A 184 -7.95 5.41 3.40
C ASP A 184 -7.59 4.97 1.97
N GLU A 185 -7.58 3.66 1.66
CA GLU A 185 -7.10 3.09 0.40
C GLU A 185 -8.10 2.14 -0.32
N GLY A 186 -9.38 2.17 0.06
CA GLY A 186 -10.44 1.30 -0.48
C GLY A 186 -11.52 2.00 -1.31
N VAL A 187 -12.29 1.22 -2.06
CA VAL A 187 -13.61 1.66 -2.57
C VAL A 187 -14.49 1.94 -1.35
N PRO A 188 -15.09 3.14 -1.22
CA PRO A 188 -15.94 3.45 -0.09
C PRO A 188 -17.09 2.45 -0.03
N PRO A 189 -17.45 1.91 1.15
CA PRO A 189 -18.54 0.97 1.26
C PRO A 189 -19.85 1.61 0.80
N SER A 190 -20.72 0.82 0.17
CA SER A 190 -22.02 1.29 -0.30
C SER A 190 -23.01 1.62 0.84
N ARG A 191 -22.72 1.16 2.06
CA ARG A 191 -23.55 1.38 3.25
C ARG A 191 -22.69 1.53 4.51
N ASN A 192 -23.15 2.39 5.41
CA ASN A 192 -22.64 2.53 6.77
C ASN A 192 -23.49 1.67 7.72
N LEU A 193 -22.88 0.73 8.44
CA LEU A 193 -23.54 -0.14 9.42
C LEU A 193 -23.74 0.53 10.78
N ARG A 194 -23.12 1.69 11.02
CA ARG A 194 -23.25 2.50 12.25
C ARG A 194 -22.98 1.70 13.53
N ASP A 195 -21.98 0.83 13.51
CA ASP A 195 -21.48 0.08 14.68
C ASP A 195 -20.99 0.98 15.85
N TYR A 196 -20.93 2.29 15.62
CA TYR A 196 -20.58 3.32 16.60
C TYR A 196 -21.79 4.13 17.08
N GLU A 197 -23.03 3.68 16.82
CA GLU A 197 -24.27 4.38 17.21
C GLU A 197 -24.36 4.67 18.72
N HIS A 198 -23.85 3.76 19.55
CA HIS A 198 -23.82 3.91 21.00
C HIS A 198 -22.55 4.59 21.53
N SER A 199 -21.60 4.96 20.66
CA SER A 199 -20.37 5.64 21.08
C SER A 199 -20.70 7.07 21.54
N PRO A 200 -20.12 7.54 22.65
CA PRO A 200 -20.24 8.95 23.05
C PRO A 200 -19.63 9.91 22.01
N TYR A 201 -18.80 9.40 21.09
CA TYR A 201 -18.19 10.17 20.02
C TYR A 201 -18.93 10.08 18.68
N ARG A 202 -20.14 9.49 18.64
CA ARG A 202 -20.92 9.31 17.40
C ARG A 202 -20.95 10.54 16.49
N TRP A 203 -21.21 11.71 17.06
CA TRP A 203 -21.29 12.97 16.31
C TRP A 203 -19.94 13.38 15.70
N HIS A 204 -18.84 13.12 16.42
CA HIS A 204 -17.48 13.39 15.93
C HIS A 204 -17.11 12.43 14.80
N ILE A 205 -17.52 11.16 14.92
CA ILE A 205 -17.32 10.12 13.89
C ILE A 205 -18.08 10.49 12.62
N ASP A 206 -19.37 10.81 12.73
CA ASP A 206 -20.19 11.21 11.58
C ASP A 206 -19.54 12.43 10.87
N TYR A 207 -19.07 13.44 11.61
CA TYR A 207 -18.38 14.59 11.03
C TYR A 207 -17.13 14.22 10.24
N VAL A 208 -16.19 13.46 10.83
CA VAL A 208 -14.92 13.15 10.13
C VAL A 208 -15.10 12.21 8.95
N LEU A 209 -16.19 11.41 8.94
CA LEU A 209 -16.58 10.60 7.80
C LEU A 209 -17.15 11.47 6.67
N GLU A 210 -18.04 12.42 6.98
CA GLU A 210 -18.61 13.37 6.01
C GLU A 210 -17.53 14.25 5.37
N GLN A 211 -16.57 14.71 6.17
CA GLN A 211 -15.42 15.50 5.69
C GLN A 211 -14.34 14.64 4.99
N GLY A 212 -14.46 13.32 5.01
CA GLY A 212 -13.52 12.40 4.36
C GLY A 212 -12.14 12.28 5.04
N TRP A 213 -12.00 12.78 6.27
CA TRP A 213 -10.77 12.68 7.06
C TRP A 213 -10.50 11.27 7.57
N MET A 214 -11.57 10.58 7.94
CA MET A 214 -11.56 9.15 8.22
C MET A 214 -12.55 8.47 7.30
N ARG A 215 -12.43 7.16 7.18
CA ARG A 215 -13.30 6.34 6.35
C ARG A 215 -13.74 5.09 7.11
N LEU A 216 -14.82 4.49 6.63
CA LEU A 216 -15.31 3.19 7.06
C LEU A 216 -14.43 2.07 6.49
N TYR A 217 -14.49 0.92 7.13
CA TYR A 217 -14.00 -0.32 6.57
C TYR A 217 -14.93 -0.79 5.43
N PRO A 218 -14.46 -1.64 4.50
CA PRO A 218 -15.28 -2.12 3.39
C PRO A 218 -16.50 -2.92 3.81
N ASP A 219 -16.46 -3.53 4.99
CA ASP A 219 -17.60 -4.20 5.62
C ASP A 219 -18.69 -3.22 6.08
N GLY A 220 -18.47 -1.91 5.93
CA GLY A 220 -19.38 -0.84 6.32
C GLY A 220 -19.27 -0.45 7.80
N THR A 221 -18.34 -1.04 8.55
CA THR A 221 -18.11 -0.73 9.97
C THR A 221 -17.09 0.40 10.15
N PHE A 222 -17.09 1.04 11.32
CA PHE A 222 -16.11 2.04 11.72
C PHE A 222 -15.09 1.50 12.73
N ARG A 223 -15.48 0.53 13.57
CA ARG A 223 -14.70 -0.07 14.67
C ARG A 223 -14.19 0.97 15.67
N PRO A 224 -15.09 1.58 16.47
CA PRO A 224 -14.75 2.74 17.31
C PRO A 224 -13.66 2.46 18.34
N GLU A 225 -13.67 1.28 18.96
CA GLU A 225 -12.74 0.89 20.05
C GLU A 225 -11.38 0.39 19.54
N GLU A 226 -11.23 0.18 18.24
CA GLU A 226 -10.00 -0.34 17.66
C GLU A 226 -8.85 0.66 17.84
N PRO A 227 -7.68 0.22 18.37
CA PRO A 227 -6.49 1.05 18.43
C PRO A 227 -6.00 1.47 17.05
N VAL A 228 -5.57 2.71 16.93
CA VAL A 228 -5.00 3.27 15.71
C VAL A 228 -3.53 2.90 15.61
N SER A 229 -3.16 2.18 14.56
CA SER A 229 -1.76 1.88 14.25
C SER A 229 -0.99 3.14 13.88
N ALA A 230 0.31 3.15 14.18
CA ALA A 230 1.19 4.25 13.87
C ALA A 230 1.30 4.51 12.35
N CYS A 231 1.23 3.44 11.53
CA CYS A 231 1.19 3.57 10.07
C CYS A 231 -0.09 4.24 9.56
N TYR A 232 -1.25 3.90 10.12
CA TYR A 232 -2.52 4.56 9.79
C TYR A 232 -2.45 6.04 10.15
N PHE A 233 -1.95 6.35 11.35
CA PHE A 233 -1.82 7.74 11.79
C PHE A 233 -0.85 8.54 10.90
N ALA A 234 0.27 7.96 10.47
CA ALA A 234 1.21 8.61 9.54
C ALA A 234 0.56 8.94 8.19
N ALA A 235 -0.26 8.03 7.64
CA ALA A 235 -1.00 8.27 6.40
C ALA A 235 -2.02 9.41 6.54
N LEU A 236 -2.78 9.42 7.64
CA LEU A 236 -3.67 10.52 7.99
C LEU A 236 -2.92 11.84 8.12
N LEU A 237 -1.80 11.85 8.85
CA LEU A 237 -0.98 13.04 9.07
C LEU A 237 -0.50 13.64 7.75
N LYS A 238 -0.06 12.80 6.80
CA LYS A 238 0.36 13.24 5.46
C LYS A 238 -0.76 13.97 4.71
N ARG A 239 -2.02 13.52 4.83
CA ARG A 239 -3.16 14.22 4.20
C ARG A 239 -3.44 15.56 4.87
N LEU A 240 -3.42 15.60 6.20
CA LEU A 240 -3.60 16.84 6.96
C LEU A 240 -2.48 17.84 6.66
N GLN A 241 -1.23 17.38 6.49
CA GLN A 241 -0.11 18.22 6.05
C GLN A 241 -0.38 18.88 4.69
N ALA A 242 -0.86 18.10 3.72
CA ALA A 242 -1.22 18.63 2.41
C ALA A 242 -2.35 19.66 2.49
N HIS A 243 -3.31 19.48 3.40
CA HIS A 243 -4.43 20.39 3.59
C HIS A 243 -4.07 21.67 4.37
N LEU A 244 -3.23 21.54 5.39
CA LEU A 244 -2.84 22.65 6.26
C LEU A 244 -1.68 23.47 5.71
N GLY A 245 -0.90 22.90 4.77
CA GLY A 245 0.29 23.54 4.20
C GLY A 245 1.51 23.50 5.14
N THR A 246 1.47 22.64 6.16
CA THR A 246 2.53 22.46 7.15
C THR A 246 3.17 21.09 7.00
N PHE A 247 4.47 20.99 7.30
CA PHE A 247 5.20 19.73 7.21
C PHE A 247 5.70 19.30 8.60
N VAL A 248 5.34 18.07 8.99
CA VAL A 248 5.82 17.44 10.23
C VAL A 248 6.48 16.13 9.86
N ALA A 249 7.77 15.99 10.19
CA ALA A 249 8.47 14.72 10.03
C ALA A 249 7.99 13.75 11.12
N TYR A 250 7.31 12.68 10.69
CA TYR A 250 6.90 11.57 11.56
C TYR A 250 7.15 10.25 10.85
N GLN A 251 7.99 9.41 11.47
CA GLN A 251 8.26 8.05 11.01
C GLN A 251 8.22 7.14 12.23
N PRO A 252 7.25 6.21 12.31
CA PRO A 252 7.15 5.31 13.45
C PRO A 252 8.24 4.23 13.40
N SER A 253 8.86 3.95 14.54
CA SER A 253 9.85 2.88 14.68
C SER A 253 9.24 1.49 14.48
N ASP A 254 7.98 1.31 14.89
CA ASP A 254 7.15 0.13 14.63
C ASP A 254 5.82 0.58 13.99
N PRO A 255 5.63 0.37 12.67
CA PRO A 255 4.43 0.77 11.95
C PRO A 255 3.13 0.12 12.45
N SER A 256 3.21 -1.08 13.01
CA SER A 256 2.04 -1.86 13.46
C SER A 256 1.64 -1.52 14.90
N SER A 257 2.58 -0.99 15.69
CA SER A 257 2.30 -0.56 17.06
C SER A 257 1.24 0.55 17.11
N PRO A 258 0.36 0.55 18.12
CA PRO A 258 -0.64 1.60 18.26
C PRO A 258 0.01 2.93 18.67
N ILE A 259 -0.43 4.03 18.08
CA ILE A 259 -0.01 5.36 18.52
C ILE A 259 -0.67 5.71 19.86
N SER A 260 0.09 6.32 20.76
CA SER A 260 -0.45 6.79 22.04
C SER A 260 -1.23 8.10 21.89
N ARG A 261 -2.22 8.33 22.78
CA ARG A 261 -3.03 9.57 22.78
C ARG A 261 -2.17 10.83 22.88
N GLY A 262 -1.17 10.80 23.75
CA GLY A 262 -0.26 11.93 23.95
C GLY A 262 0.59 12.22 22.70
N GLN A 263 1.15 11.18 22.08
CA GLN A 263 1.97 11.34 20.87
C GLN A 263 1.14 11.89 19.71
N ALA A 264 -0.07 11.38 19.51
CA ALA A 264 -0.98 11.89 18.49
C ALA A 264 -1.30 13.38 18.70
N ALA A 265 -1.64 13.79 19.93
CA ALA A 265 -1.93 15.18 20.24
C ALA A 265 -0.72 16.12 20.02
N ILE A 266 0.49 15.67 20.34
CA ILE A 266 1.73 16.42 20.07
C ILE A 266 1.94 16.61 18.56
N LEU A 267 1.80 15.54 17.77
CA LEU A 267 1.99 15.61 16.32
C LEU A 267 0.95 16.53 15.66
N LEU A 268 -0.33 16.42 16.06
CA LEU A 268 -1.39 17.29 15.57
C LEU A 268 -1.22 18.75 16.02
N THR A 269 -0.67 18.99 17.21
CA THR A 269 -0.29 20.34 17.64
C THR A 269 0.75 20.93 16.69
N LYS A 270 1.87 20.22 16.50
CA LYS A 270 2.96 20.70 15.63
C LYS A 270 2.46 20.98 14.22
N LEU A 271 1.57 20.12 13.74
CA LEU A 271 0.96 20.26 12.43
C LEU A 271 0.11 21.52 12.30
N SER A 272 -0.62 21.89 13.35
CA SER A 272 -1.57 23.01 13.32
C SER A 272 -0.98 24.33 13.79
N GLU A 273 0.27 24.36 14.23
CA GLU A 273 0.91 25.53 14.87
C GLU A 273 0.82 26.82 14.03
N ALA A 274 0.92 26.72 12.70
CA ALA A 274 0.80 27.87 11.81
C ALA A 274 -0.60 28.53 11.82
N ARG A 275 -1.65 27.77 12.12
CA ARG A 275 -3.05 28.25 12.17
C ARG A 275 -3.58 28.41 13.60
N LEU A 276 -3.07 27.59 14.51
CA LEU A 276 -3.37 27.57 15.94
C LEU A 276 -2.06 27.72 16.73
N PRO A 277 -1.48 28.94 16.78
CA PRO A 277 -0.30 29.19 17.58
C PRO A 277 -0.62 28.89 19.04
N ALA A 278 0.22 28.06 19.65
CA ALA A 278 -0.01 27.59 21.00
C ALA A 278 0.35 28.71 22.00
N ASN A 279 -0.62 29.21 22.77
CA ASN A 279 -0.33 30.09 23.90
C ASN A 279 0.10 29.22 25.09
N ARG A 280 1.33 28.70 25.05
CA ARG A 280 1.82 27.70 26.02
C ARG A 280 2.88 28.26 26.96
N SER A 281 2.82 27.81 28.21
CA SER A 281 3.88 27.98 29.21
C SER A 281 4.90 26.84 29.15
N SER A 282 4.50 25.62 28.72
CA SER A 282 5.39 24.46 28.54
C SER A 282 5.09 23.60 27.30
N TYR A 283 6.13 22.94 26.78
CA TYR A 283 6.06 22.01 25.64
C TYR A 283 5.27 20.72 25.97
N LEU A 284 5.13 20.37 27.25
CA LEU A 284 4.39 19.19 27.75
C LEU A 284 2.89 19.45 27.93
N ASP A 285 2.42 20.67 27.69
CA ASP A 285 1.02 21.04 27.88
C ASP A 285 0.16 20.51 26.72
N ILE A 286 -0.85 19.70 27.04
CA ILE A 286 -1.87 19.28 26.07
C ILE A 286 -2.72 20.52 25.74
N PRO A 287 -2.96 20.84 24.46
CA PRO A 287 -3.77 21.99 24.09
C PRO A 287 -5.24 21.78 24.49
N ASP A 288 -5.96 22.87 24.77
CA ASP A 288 -7.33 22.81 25.31
C ASP A 288 -8.28 21.96 24.48
N TRP A 289 -8.17 22.04 23.14
CA TRP A 289 -8.96 21.24 22.21
C TRP A 289 -8.72 19.72 22.33
N ALA A 290 -7.57 19.29 22.88
CA ALA A 290 -7.20 17.89 23.05
C ALA A 290 -7.33 17.37 24.49
N LYS A 291 -7.40 18.25 25.51
CA LYS A 291 -7.37 17.87 26.94
C LYS A 291 -8.43 16.83 27.30
N GLY A 292 -9.67 17.02 26.87
CA GLY A 292 -10.78 16.11 27.17
C GLY A 292 -10.64 14.71 26.57
N ILE A 293 -9.88 14.56 25.47
CA ILE A 293 -9.75 13.28 24.75
C ILE A 293 -8.50 12.51 25.19
N VAL A 294 -7.39 13.22 25.44
CA VAL A 294 -6.12 12.61 25.88
C VAL A 294 -6.22 12.16 27.34
N GLY A 295 -6.91 12.94 28.18
CA GLY A 295 -6.99 12.69 29.63
C GLY A 295 -5.75 13.17 30.39
N TRP A 296 -5.68 12.77 31.67
CA TRP A 296 -4.57 13.12 32.58
C TRP A 296 -3.27 12.37 32.25
N GLU A 297 -2.18 12.71 32.92
CA GLU A 297 -0.81 12.28 32.53
C GLU A 297 -0.62 10.77 32.33
N SER A 298 -1.22 9.92 33.16
CA SER A 298 -1.12 8.45 32.98
C SER A 298 -1.85 7.94 31.73
N ALA A 299 -2.89 8.65 31.27
CA ALA A 299 -3.68 8.27 30.11
C ALA A 299 -2.95 8.61 28.79
N ARG A 300 -1.89 9.45 28.84
CA ARG A 300 -1.14 9.87 27.64
C ARG A 300 -0.47 8.70 26.92
N ALA A 301 -0.02 7.68 27.67
CA ALA A 301 0.62 6.48 27.13
C ALA A 301 -0.38 5.44 26.59
N THR A 302 -1.68 5.59 26.87
CA THR A 302 -2.67 4.63 26.40
C THR A 302 -2.86 4.70 24.88
N PRO A 303 -3.18 3.57 24.23
CA PRO A 303 -3.50 3.55 22.80
C PRO A 303 -4.63 4.52 22.45
N LEU A 304 -4.47 5.21 21.33
CA LEU A 304 -5.53 6.02 20.75
C LEU A 304 -6.49 5.12 19.97
N THR A 305 -7.77 5.13 20.34
CA THR A 305 -8.81 4.41 19.59
C THR A 305 -9.32 5.25 18.41
N ARG A 306 -9.95 4.60 17.42
CA ARG A 306 -10.49 5.27 16.23
C ARG A 306 -11.55 6.32 16.57
N GLU A 307 -12.43 6.04 17.52
CA GLU A 307 -13.43 7.03 17.97
C GLU A 307 -12.80 8.27 18.62
N ARG A 308 -11.71 8.09 19.37
CA ARG A 308 -11.00 9.19 20.03
C ARG A 308 -10.18 9.98 19.02
N LEU A 309 -9.62 9.31 18.01
CA LEU A 309 -8.99 9.99 16.89
C LEU A 309 -10.01 10.87 16.15
N ALA A 310 -11.22 10.37 15.88
CA ALA A 310 -12.29 11.17 15.29
C ALA A 310 -12.60 12.41 16.13
N ALA A 311 -12.69 12.25 17.45
CA ALA A 311 -12.90 13.35 18.37
C ALA A 311 -11.76 14.38 18.37
N LEU A 312 -10.50 13.92 18.35
CA LEU A 312 -9.33 14.81 18.24
C LEU A 312 -9.35 15.61 16.93
N LEU A 313 -9.64 14.97 15.81
CA LEU A 313 -9.70 15.62 14.51
C LEU A 313 -10.83 16.65 14.44
N TYR A 314 -12.01 16.31 14.92
CA TYR A 314 -13.14 17.23 15.00
C TYR A 314 -12.78 18.47 15.83
N ASN A 315 -12.26 18.28 17.05
CA ASN A 315 -11.91 19.38 17.94
C ASN A 315 -10.83 20.29 17.33
N LEU A 316 -9.83 19.68 16.69
CA LEU A 316 -8.76 20.42 16.02
C LEU A 316 -9.32 21.28 14.88
N LEU A 317 -10.10 20.69 13.98
CA LEU A 317 -10.65 21.39 12.82
C LEU A 317 -11.58 22.52 13.24
N LYS A 318 -12.45 22.28 14.24
CA LYS A 318 -13.32 23.33 14.79
C LYS A 318 -12.54 24.46 15.45
N ALA A 319 -11.44 24.15 16.12
CA ALA A 319 -10.57 25.18 16.68
C ALA A 319 -9.93 26.04 15.58
N ILE A 320 -9.48 25.43 14.48
CA ILE A 320 -8.95 26.14 13.30
C ILE A 320 -10.03 27.04 12.69
N GLU A 321 -11.21 26.49 12.40
CA GLU A 321 -12.34 27.23 11.82
C GLU A 321 -12.74 28.45 12.66
N LYS A 322 -12.83 28.28 13.99
CA LYS A 322 -13.18 29.38 14.92
C LYS A 322 -12.15 30.51 14.90
N ARG A 323 -10.88 30.21 14.61
CA ARG A 323 -9.81 31.21 14.48
C ARG A 323 -9.84 31.94 13.15
N GLU A 324 -10.26 31.25 12.09
CA GLU A 324 -10.38 31.79 10.73
C GLU A 324 -11.62 32.69 10.57
N GLN A 325 -12.63 32.58 11.44
CA GLN A 325 -13.78 33.48 11.51
C GLN A 325 -13.54 34.61 12.54
N PRO A 326 -13.08 35.81 12.13
CA PRO A 326 -13.02 36.95 13.05
C PRO A 326 -14.44 37.34 13.46
N SER A 327 -14.61 37.68 14.74
CA SER A 327 -15.87 38.16 15.31
C SER A 327 -16.45 39.32 14.49
N GLU A 328 -17.52 39.10 13.73
CA GLU A 328 -18.32 40.18 13.14
C GLU A 328 -19.21 40.90 14.19
N GLU A 329 -19.23 40.43 15.43
CA GLU A 329 -19.96 41.09 16.54
C GLU A 329 -19.02 41.94 17.39
N GLY A 330 -18.70 43.10 16.85
CA GLY A 330 -17.95 44.15 17.54
C GLY A 330 -18.15 45.48 16.82
N SER A 331 -19.41 45.93 16.71
CA SER A 331 -19.70 47.31 16.33
C SER A 331 -19.85 48.18 17.60
N PRO A 332 -19.41 49.45 17.53
CA PRO A 332 -19.03 50.31 18.67
C PRO A 332 -20.18 50.77 19.57
#